data_AF-A0A7C9GQQ3-F1
#
_entry.id   AF-A0A7C9GQQ3-F1
#
_cell.length_a   1.000
_cell.length_b   1.000
_cell.length_c   1.000
_cell.angle_alpha   90.00
_cell.angle_beta   90.00
_cell.angle_gamma   90.00
#
_symmetry.space_group_name_H-M   'P 1'
#
loop_
_entity.id
_entity.type
_entity.pdbx_description
1 polymer ?
#
loop_
_entity_poly.entity_id
_entity_poly.type
_entity_poly.pdbx_seq_one_letter_code
_entity_poly.pdbx_strand_id
1 'polypeptide(L)'
;MMPKTPVASRFLLRLIDVGDQICFSALRQWEFDRILSGVAAQSPKDFTPAVFAANPFSNRIYRRVGDLPQFSSDAEQVALKMGVIASVEHVLACLEEMQTFRAALASTNADAISNDAEEEQLRLKIEAWSGAKATAAYFRTIGLFRLLRNHYAHLNDKPHPALKSYIAANATTLNRFWAKAPTQLHTSTSTRFQGYRLPSNWR
;
A
#
# COMPACT_ATOMS: atom_id res chain seq x y z
N MET A 1 4.87 13.42 -23.70
CA MET A 1 4.28 12.29 -22.95
C MET A 1 4.81 11.01 -23.59
N MET A 2 5.57 10.18 -22.87
CA MET A 2 6.01 8.89 -23.44
C MET A 2 4.78 7.98 -23.64
N PRO A 3 4.65 7.29 -24.78
CA PRO A 3 3.56 6.33 -24.99
C PRO A 3 3.72 5.17 -23.99
N LYS A 4 2.68 4.91 -23.19
CA LYS A 4 2.68 3.80 -22.24
C LYS A 4 2.61 2.49 -23.01
N THR A 5 3.49 1.54 -22.68
CA THR A 5 3.41 0.20 -23.28
C THR A 5 2.13 -0.50 -22.82
N PRO A 6 1.60 -1.47 -23.60
CA PRO A 6 0.44 -2.27 -23.18
C PRO A 6 0.65 -2.95 -21.83
N VAL A 7 1.88 -3.44 -21.56
CA VAL A 7 2.28 -4.05 -20.28
C VAL A 7 2.11 -3.05 -19.13
N ALA A 8 2.75 -1.87 -19.23
CA ALA A 8 2.67 -0.86 -18.17
C ALA A 8 1.25 -0.32 -17.98
N SER A 9 0.45 -0.24 -19.06
CA SER A 9 -0.92 0.25 -19.01
C SER A 9 -1.83 -0.66 -18.19
N ARG A 10 -1.69 -1.99 -18.34
CA ARG A 10 -2.49 -2.96 -17.55
C ARG A 10 -2.23 -2.83 -16.05
N PHE A 11 -0.97 -2.79 -15.63
CA PHE A 11 -0.65 -2.68 -14.19
C PHE A 11 -1.01 -1.31 -13.64
N LEU A 12 -0.86 -0.24 -14.42
CA LEU A 12 -1.30 1.08 -14.01
C LEU A 12 -2.81 1.11 -13.74
N LEU A 13 -3.62 0.51 -14.62
CA LEU A 13 -5.07 0.41 -14.39
C LEU A 13 -5.37 -0.35 -13.10
N ARG A 14 -4.66 -1.44 -12.81
CA ARG A 14 -4.81 -2.17 -11.54
C ARG A 14 -4.43 -1.33 -10.32
N LEU A 15 -3.37 -0.54 -10.41
CA LEU A 15 -2.99 0.37 -9.32
C LEU A 15 -4.02 1.48 -9.11
N ILE A 16 -4.64 1.98 -10.19
CA ILE A 16 -5.77 2.92 -10.11
C ILE A 16 -6.97 2.23 -9.42
N ASP A 17 -7.34 1.03 -9.86
CA ASP A 17 -8.43 0.25 -9.26
C ASP A 17 -8.22 0.07 -7.74
N VAL A 18 -7.01 -0.32 -7.32
CA VAL A 18 -6.66 -0.48 -5.90
C VAL A 18 -6.73 0.86 -5.15
N GLY A 19 -6.23 1.94 -5.76
CA GLY A 19 -6.36 3.29 -5.22
C GLY A 19 -7.81 3.70 -4.99
N ASP A 20 -8.70 3.43 -5.94
CA ASP A 20 -10.13 3.70 -5.84
C ASP A 20 -10.77 2.91 -4.70
N GLN A 21 -10.39 1.63 -4.51
CA GLN A 21 -10.88 0.82 -3.38
C GLN A 21 -10.43 1.35 -2.01
N ILE A 22 -9.20 1.85 -1.90
CA ILE A 22 -8.69 2.49 -0.68
C ILE A 22 -9.47 3.77 -0.41
N CYS A 23 -9.63 4.63 -1.42
CA CYS A 23 -10.38 5.88 -1.31
C CYS A 23 -11.85 5.62 -0.92
N PHE A 24 -12.49 4.64 -1.53
CA PHE A 24 -13.85 4.25 -1.20
C PHE A 24 -13.96 3.70 0.22
N SER A 25 -12.99 2.90 0.68
CA SER A 25 -12.95 2.40 2.06
C SER A 25 -12.83 3.54 3.08
N ALA A 26 -11.94 4.50 2.84
CA ALA A 26 -11.79 5.68 3.68
C ALA A 26 -13.05 6.57 3.69
N LEU A 27 -13.71 6.74 2.55
CA LEU A 27 -14.99 7.44 2.45
C LEU A 27 -16.07 6.75 3.30
N ARG A 28 -16.20 5.42 3.17
CA ARG A 28 -17.16 4.64 3.96
C ARG A 28 -16.87 4.74 5.45
N GLN A 29 -15.61 4.66 5.86
CA GLN A 29 -15.25 4.81 7.27
C GLN A 29 -15.67 6.18 7.81
N TRP A 30 -15.38 7.25 7.07
CA TRP A 30 -15.75 8.60 7.47
C TRP A 30 -17.27 8.75 7.67
N GLU A 31 -18.09 8.18 6.78
CA GLU A 31 -19.55 8.16 6.96
C GLU A 31 -19.99 7.28 8.13
N PHE A 32 -19.40 6.09 8.26
CA PHE A 32 -19.73 5.14 9.31
C PHE A 32 -19.44 5.71 10.69
N ASP A 33 -18.27 6.33 10.89
CA ASP A 33 -17.93 6.97 12.17
C ASP A 33 -18.93 8.06 12.53
N ARG A 34 -19.36 8.87 11.55
CA ARG A 34 -20.35 9.92 11.78
C ARG A 34 -21.69 9.36 12.26
N ILE A 35 -22.15 8.25 11.68
CA ILE A 35 -23.44 7.63 12.00
C ILE A 35 -23.34 6.82 13.30
N LEU A 36 -22.38 5.90 13.38
CA LEU A 36 -22.24 4.96 14.48
C LEU A 36 -21.91 5.64 15.80
N SER A 37 -21.15 6.74 15.81
CA SER A 37 -20.82 7.44 17.06
C SER A 37 -22.09 7.87 17.82
N GLY A 38 -23.12 8.33 17.10
CA GLY A 38 -24.39 8.72 17.72
C GLY A 38 -25.17 7.52 18.26
N VAL A 39 -25.25 6.44 17.49
CA VAL A 39 -25.98 5.23 17.86
C VAL A 39 -25.30 4.51 19.04
N ALA A 40 -23.97 4.43 19.03
CA ALA A 40 -23.16 3.84 20.10
C ALA A 40 -23.30 4.59 21.42
N ALA A 41 -23.47 5.92 21.38
CA ALA A 41 -23.67 6.72 22.59
C ALA A 41 -25.06 6.49 23.22
N GLN A 42 -26.09 6.23 22.42
CA GLN A 42 -27.47 6.08 22.89
C GLN A 42 -27.74 4.69 23.50
N SER A 43 -27.20 3.65 22.86
CA SER A 43 -27.51 2.25 23.19
C SER A 43 -26.25 1.37 23.26
N PRO A 44 -25.22 1.75 24.07
CA PRO A 44 -23.91 1.09 24.02
C PRO A 44 -23.96 -0.41 24.37
N LYS A 45 -24.94 -0.83 25.18
CA LYS A 45 -25.07 -2.21 25.66
C LYS A 45 -25.90 -3.10 24.75
N ASP A 46 -26.71 -2.51 23.88
CA ASP A 46 -27.59 -3.26 22.99
C ASP A 46 -26.77 -3.93 21.89
N PHE A 47 -27.30 -5.04 21.36
CA PHE A 47 -26.65 -5.77 20.28
C PHE A 47 -27.18 -5.32 18.91
N THR A 48 -26.33 -5.48 17.89
CA THR A 48 -26.62 -5.11 16.51
C THR A 48 -27.97 -5.59 15.97
N PRO A 49 -28.51 -6.79 16.28
CA PRO A 49 -29.83 -7.20 15.79
C PRO A 49 -30.98 -6.38 16.37
N ALA A 50 -30.87 -5.95 17.63
CA ALA A 50 -31.90 -5.15 18.29
C ALA A 50 -31.93 -3.73 17.74
N VAL A 51 -30.76 -3.14 17.49
CA VAL A 51 -30.64 -1.75 17.02
C VAL A 51 -30.81 -1.64 15.50
N PHE A 52 -30.39 -2.64 14.74
CA PHE A 52 -30.46 -2.67 13.27
C PHE A 52 -31.30 -3.85 12.76
N ALA A 53 -32.55 -3.96 13.22
CA ALA A 53 -33.44 -5.07 12.90
C ALA A 53 -33.68 -5.27 11.39
N ALA A 54 -33.66 -4.20 10.60
CA ALA A 54 -33.83 -4.25 9.14
C ALA A 54 -32.55 -4.65 8.37
N ASN A 55 -31.38 -4.66 9.02
CA ASN A 55 -30.13 -5.01 8.37
C ASN A 55 -29.96 -6.54 8.34
N PRO A 56 -29.88 -7.19 7.17
CA PRO A 56 -29.80 -8.66 7.05
C PRO A 56 -28.49 -9.25 7.63
N PHE A 57 -27.48 -8.41 7.86
CA PHE A 57 -26.19 -8.83 8.41
C PHE A 57 -26.09 -8.61 9.93
N SER A 58 -27.07 -7.95 10.57
CA SER A 58 -27.01 -7.58 11.98
C SER A 58 -26.85 -8.79 12.91
N ASN A 59 -27.55 -9.89 12.58
CA ASN A 59 -27.44 -11.19 13.24
C ASN A 59 -26.09 -11.89 13.03
N ARG A 60 -25.41 -11.62 11.91
CA ARG A 60 -24.07 -12.19 11.64
C ARG A 60 -22.97 -11.42 12.35
N ILE A 61 -23.11 -10.09 12.44
CA ILE A 61 -22.15 -9.22 13.13
C ILE A 61 -22.25 -9.43 14.64
N TYR A 62 -23.47 -9.57 15.17
CA TYR A 62 -23.81 -9.85 16.58
C TYR A 62 -22.82 -9.23 17.58
N ARG A 63 -22.74 -7.89 17.61
CA ARG A 63 -21.83 -7.15 18.48
C ARG A 63 -22.58 -6.11 19.28
N ARG A 64 -22.03 -5.68 20.42
CA ARG A 64 -22.58 -4.52 21.14
C ARG A 64 -22.38 -3.28 20.28
N VAL A 65 -23.38 -2.39 20.27
CA VAL A 65 -23.29 -1.15 19.48
C VAL A 65 -22.13 -0.27 19.95
N GLY A 66 -21.83 -0.27 21.25
CA GLY A 66 -20.66 0.43 21.80
C GLY A 66 -19.31 -0.01 21.19
N ASP A 67 -19.21 -1.23 20.68
CA ASP A 67 -17.98 -1.79 20.09
C ASP A 67 -17.87 -1.53 18.58
N LEU A 68 -18.93 -1.00 17.94
CA LEU A 68 -18.97 -0.82 16.49
C LEU A 68 -17.99 0.23 15.95
N PRO A 69 -17.72 1.37 16.63
CA PRO A 69 -16.69 2.30 16.16
C PRO A 69 -15.31 1.64 16.04
N GLN A 70 -14.89 0.90 17.07
CA GLN A 70 -13.62 0.18 17.03
C GLN A 70 -13.63 -0.92 15.97
N PHE A 71 -14.74 -1.68 15.86
CA PHE A 71 -14.88 -2.70 14.82
C PHE A 71 -14.71 -2.13 13.41
N SER A 72 -15.29 -0.95 13.16
CA SER A 72 -15.19 -0.25 11.87
C SER A 72 -13.76 0.20 11.61
N SER A 73 -13.10 0.78 12.62
CA SER A 73 -11.69 1.18 12.54
C SER A 73 -10.77 -0.01 12.24
N ASP A 74 -10.99 -1.14 12.89
CA ASP A 74 -10.22 -2.36 12.64
C ASP A 74 -10.43 -2.88 11.20
N ALA A 75 -11.68 -2.85 10.71
CA ALA A 75 -12.01 -3.26 9.35
C ALA A 75 -11.38 -2.33 8.29
N GLU A 76 -11.35 -1.02 8.53
CA GLU A 76 -10.66 -0.07 7.66
C GLU A 76 -9.16 -0.37 7.62
N GLN A 77 -8.53 -0.60 8.77
CA GLN A 77 -7.10 -0.94 8.82
C GLN A 77 -6.78 -2.21 8.02
N VAL A 78 -7.65 -3.23 8.08
CA VAL A 78 -7.50 -4.44 7.26
C VAL A 78 -7.59 -4.09 5.78
N ALA A 79 -8.59 -3.31 5.37
CA ALA A 79 -8.76 -2.90 3.97
C ALA A 79 -7.54 -2.12 3.44
N LEU A 80 -7.02 -1.19 4.24
CA LEU A 80 -5.83 -0.39 3.89
C LEU A 80 -4.58 -1.27 3.77
N LYS A 81 -4.35 -2.18 4.72
CA LYS A 81 -3.23 -3.13 4.68
C LYS A 81 -3.29 -4.00 3.43
N MET A 82 -4.47 -4.53 3.09
CA MET A 82 -4.69 -5.32 1.89
C MET A 82 -4.49 -4.50 0.61
N GLY A 83 -4.92 -3.24 0.59
CA GLY A 83 -4.68 -2.33 -0.53
C GLY A 83 -3.18 -2.07 -0.77
N VAL A 84 -2.40 -1.89 0.30
CA VAL A 84 -0.94 -1.77 0.19
C VAL A 84 -0.33 -3.06 -0.36
N ILE A 85 -0.69 -4.23 0.20
CA ILE A 85 -0.20 -5.52 -0.29
C ILE A 85 -0.48 -5.67 -1.78
N ALA A 86 -1.73 -5.50 -2.21
CA ALA A 86 -2.13 -5.64 -3.61
C ALA A 86 -1.38 -4.65 -4.53
N SER A 87 -1.18 -3.41 -4.08
CA SER A 87 -0.42 -2.41 -4.84
C SER A 87 1.03 -2.85 -5.07
N VAL A 88 1.68 -3.37 -4.03
CA VAL A 88 3.07 -3.84 -4.12
C VAL A 88 3.17 -5.05 -5.04
N GLU A 89 2.24 -6.01 -4.95
CA GLU A 89 2.20 -7.17 -5.86
C GLU A 89 2.08 -6.75 -7.33
N HIS A 90 1.21 -5.78 -7.65
CA HIS A 90 1.08 -5.28 -9.02
C HIS A 90 2.36 -4.60 -9.53
N VAL A 91 3.07 -3.86 -8.66
CA VAL A 91 4.37 -3.27 -9.03
C VAL A 91 5.41 -4.36 -9.30
N LEU A 92 5.55 -5.34 -8.40
CA LEU A 92 6.53 -6.42 -8.54
C LEU A 92 6.24 -7.27 -9.79
N ALA A 93 4.98 -7.65 -10.02
CA ALA A 93 4.57 -8.39 -11.21
C ALA A 93 4.84 -7.59 -12.51
N CYS A 94 4.61 -6.27 -12.50
CA CYS A 94 4.95 -5.42 -13.64
C CYS A 94 6.46 -5.45 -13.94
N LEU A 95 7.29 -5.38 -12.90
CA LEU A 95 8.74 -5.41 -13.05
C LEU A 95 9.22 -6.77 -13.57
N GLU A 96 8.69 -7.86 -13.04
CA GLU A 96 9.00 -9.22 -13.52
C GLU A 96 8.63 -9.41 -14.99
N GLU A 97 7.41 -9.03 -15.38
CA GLU A 97 6.95 -9.17 -16.76
C GLU A 97 7.75 -8.29 -17.73
N MET A 98 8.14 -7.08 -17.32
CA MET A 98 9.02 -6.22 -18.13
C MET A 98 10.40 -6.87 -18.34
N GLN A 99 10.98 -7.52 -17.33
CA GLN A 99 12.25 -8.24 -17.48
C GLN A 99 12.10 -9.44 -18.42
N THR A 100 11.05 -10.25 -18.25
CA THR A 100 10.75 -11.40 -19.10
C THR A 100 10.52 -10.98 -20.56
N PHE A 101 9.71 -9.95 -20.78
CA PHE A 101 9.45 -9.40 -22.12
C PHE A 101 10.74 -8.91 -22.78
N ARG A 102 11.58 -8.18 -22.04
CA ARG A 102 12.87 -7.69 -22.54
C ARG A 102 13.81 -8.85 -22.90
N ALA A 103 13.95 -9.85 -22.04
CA ALA A 103 14.79 -11.01 -22.30
C ALA A 103 14.34 -11.80 -23.53
N ALA A 104 13.03 -11.88 -23.79
CA ALA A 104 12.47 -12.49 -24.99
C ALA A 104 12.78 -11.72 -26.28
N LEU A 105 12.94 -10.39 -26.20
CA LEU A 105 13.29 -9.55 -27.36
C LEU A 105 14.80 -9.51 -27.63
N ALA A 106 15.60 -9.38 -26.58
CA ALA A 106 17.05 -9.21 -26.68
C ALA A 106 17.76 -9.73 -25.42
N SER A 107 18.05 -11.03 -25.42
CA SER A 107 18.84 -11.65 -24.36
C SER A 107 20.29 -11.14 -24.36
N THR A 108 20.83 -10.89 -23.17
CA THR A 108 22.16 -10.35 -22.94
C THR A 108 22.77 -10.97 -21.68
N ASN A 109 24.10 -10.87 -21.51
CA ASN A 109 24.78 -11.33 -20.30
C ASN A 109 24.25 -10.68 -19.01
N ALA A 110 23.64 -9.50 -19.12
CA ALA A 110 23.01 -8.82 -18.00
C ALA A 110 21.81 -9.58 -17.42
N ASP A 111 21.13 -10.44 -18.19
CA ASP A 111 20.00 -11.23 -17.71
C ASP A 111 20.41 -12.27 -16.65
N ALA A 112 21.68 -12.70 -16.69
CA ALA A 112 22.30 -13.64 -15.75
C ALA A 112 22.81 -12.98 -14.46
N ILE A 113 22.71 -11.65 -14.31
CA ILE A 113 23.08 -10.96 -13.07
C ILE A 113 22.19 -11.49 -11.92
N SER A 114 22.84 -11.95 -10.85
CA SER A 114 22.20 -12.43 -9.63
C SER A 114 22.71 -11.64 -8.42
N ASN A 115 21.81 -11.32 -7.48
CA ASN A 115 22.17 -10.71 -6.20
C ASN A 115 21.14 -11.12 -5.13
N ASP A 116 21.60 -11.37 -3.90
CA ASP A 116 20.73 -11.74 -2.77
C ASP A 116 19.68 -10.66 -2.46
N ALA A 117 19.98 -9.39 -2.77
CA ALA A 117 19.02 -8.30 -2.74
C ALA A 117 18.36 -8.13 -4.12
N GLU A 118 17.12 -8.60 -4.25
CA GLU A 118 16.33 -8.52 -5.50
C GLU A 118 16.28 -7.11 -6.11
N GLU A 119 16.17 -6.07 -5.29
CA GLU A 119 16.15 -4.68 -5.79
C GLU A 119 17.50 -4.22 -6.33
N GLU A 120 18.59 -4.70 -5.73
CA GLU A 120 19.94 -4.43 -6.20
C GLU A 120 20.24 -5.21 -7.48
N GLN A 121 19.78 -6.47 -7.55
CA GLN A 121 19.81 -7.25 -8.78
C GLN A 121 19.11 -6.49 -9.91
N LEU A 122 17.89 -6.02 -9.67
CA LEU A 122 17.11 -5.26 -10.64
C LEU A 122 17.84 -3.97 -11.07
N ARG A 123 18.47 -3.26 -10.12
CA ARG A 123 19.26 -2.05 -10.41
C ARG A 123 20.41 -2.38 -11.35
N LEU A 124 21.22 -3.38 -11.02
CA LEU A 124 22.37 -3.80 -11.81
C LEU A 124 21.96 -4.25 -13.21
N LYS A 125 20.86 -4.99 -13.33
CA LYS A 125 20.27 -5.38 -14.61
C LYS A 125 19.90 -4.16 -15.46
N ILE A 126 19.15 -3.21 -14.90
CA ILE A 126 18.73 -1.99 -15.60
C ILE A 126 19.93 -1.14 -16.02
N GLU A 127 20.95 -1.02 -15.18
CA GLU A 127 22.17 -0.27 -15.54
C GLU A 127 22.92 -0.93 -16.71
N ALA A 128 23.06 -2.25 -16.67
CA ALA A 128 23.69 -2.99 -17.76
C ALA A 128 22.87 -2.93 -19.06
N TRP A 129 21.54 -2.94 -18.99
CA TRP A 129 20.67 -2.85 -20.16
C TRP A 129 20.63 -1.44 -20.76
N SER A 130 20.64 -0.41 -19.93
CA SER A 130 20.53 0.98 -20.37
C SER A 130 21.87 1.63 -20.69
N GLY A 131 22.99 1.05 -20.23
CA GLY A 131 24.32 1.65 -20.32
C GLY A 131 24.49 2.89 -19.43
N ALA A 132 23.53 3.17 -18.53
CA ALA A 132 23.50 4.36 -17.70
C ALA A 132 23.23 4.00 -16.24
N LYS A 133 23.73 4.83 -15.32
CA LYS A 133 23.45 4.66 -13.88
C LYS A 133 21.96 4.90 -13.60
N ALA A 134 21.35 3.97 -12.87
CA ALA A 134 19.96 4.04 -12.50
C ALA A 134 19.82 4.81 -11.17
N THR A 135 18.70 5.52 -11.00
CA THR A 135 18.47 6.27 -9.76
C THR A 135 18.16 5.31 -8.61
N ALA A 136 19.12 5.12 -7.71
CA ALA A 136 19.04 4.18 -6.58
C ALA A 136 17.80 4.35 -5.69
N ALA A 137 17.24 5.55 -5.60
CA ALA A 137 16.06 5.82 -4.79
C ALA A 137 14.79 5.08 -5.25
N TYR A 138 14.64 4.78 -6.55
CA TYR A 138 13.52 3.95 -7.03
C TYR A 138 13.62 2.52 -6.49
N PHE A 139 14.79 1.91 -6.58
CA PHE A 139 15.04 0.55 -6.07
C PHE A 139 14.91 0.48 -4.55
N ARG A 140 15.38 1.52 -3.84
CA ARG A 140 15.16 1.65 -2.40
C ARG A 140 13.68 1.76 -2.02
N THR A 141 12.87 2.37 -2.87
CA THR A 141 11.42 2.45 -2.67
C THR A 141 10.77 1.09 -2.85
N ILE A 142 11.17 0.34 -3.89
CA ILE A 142 10.70 -1.04 -4.11
C ILE A 142 11.05 -1.92 -2.89
N GLY A 143 12.27 -1.79 -2.35
CA GLY A 143 12.70 -2.54 -1.16
C GLY A 143 11.89 -2.19 0.09
N LEU A 144 11.61 -0.91 0.30
CA LEU A 144 10.71 -0.48 1.37
C LEU A 144 9.31 -1.08 1.20
N PHE A 145 8.76 -1.05 -0.01
CA PHE A 145 7.45 -1.60 -0.33
C PHE A 145 7.37 -3.12 -0.11
N ARG A 146 8.39 -3.87 -0.54
CA ARG A 146 8.47 -5.32 -0.29
C ARG A 146 8.48 -5.65 1.21
N LEU A 147 9.29 -4.93 1.99
CA LEU A 147 9.35 -5.11 3.44
C LEU A 147 8.05 -4.71 4.13
N LEU A 148 7.38 -3.65 3.66
CA LEU A 148 6.09 -3.22 4.18
C LEU A 148 4.98 -4.22 3.87
N ARG A 149 4.94 -4.72 2.62
CA ARG A 149 4.05 -5.81 2.20
C ARG A 149 4.25 -7.04 3.08
N ASN A 150 5.48 -7.47 3.31
CA ASN A 150 5.76 -8.62 4.16
C ASN A 150 5.33 -8.38 5.61
N HIS A 151 5.55 -7.18 6.14
CA HIS A 151 5.08 -6.82 7.48
C HIS A 151 3.57 -7.00 7.62
N TYR A 152 2.78 -6.51 6.64
CA TYR A 152 1.32 -6.63 6.65
C TYR A 152 0.82 -8.05 6.34
N ALA A 153 1.42 -8.74 5.36
CA ALA A 153 1.00 -10.09 4.96
C ALA A 153 1.19 -11.12 6.08
N HIS A 154 2.22 -10.94 6.93
CA HIS A 154 2.48 -11.82 8.07
C HIS A 154 1.76 -11.39 9.35
N LEU A 155 0.85 -10.40 9.29
CA LEU A 155 0.06 -9.92 10.44
C LEU A 155 0.91 -9.60 11.68
N ASN A 156 2.12 -9.05 11.47
CA ASN A 156 2.99 -8.74 12.60
C ASN A 156 2.44 -7.54 13.40
N ASP A 157 2.30 -7.70 14.72
CA ASP A 157 1.89 -6.60 15.60
C ASP A 157 2.95 -5.48 15.70
N LYS A 158 4.22 -5.82 15.47
CA LYS A 158 5.36 -4.90 15.49
C LYS A 158 6.13 -4.97 14.18
N PRO A 159 6.79 -3.88 13.76
CA PRO A 159 7.62 -3.91 12.56
C PRO A 159 8.74 -4.93 12.69
N HIS A 160 8.88 -5.77 11.68
CA HIS A 160 9.99 -6.72 11.61
C HIS A 160 11.33 -5.98 11.69
N PRO A 161 12.36 -6.52 12.38
CA PRO A 161 13.66 -5.86 12.51
C PRO A 161 14.25 -5.40 11.17
N ALA A 162 14.10 -6.22 10.12
CA ALA A 162 14.54 -5.85 8.77
C ALA A 162 13.86 -4.57 8.25
N LEU A 163 12.54 -4.41 8.44
CA LEU A 163 11.82 -3.20 8.05
C LEU A 163 12.29 -1.99 8.87
N LYS A 164 12.48 -2.14 10.18
CA LYS A 164 13.01 -1.07 11.05
C LYS A 164 14.38 -0.61 10.60
N SER A 165 15.32 -1.53 10.44
CA SER A 165 16.68 -1.24 9.99
C SER A 165 16.68 -0.58 8.61
N TYR A 166 15.81 -1.04 7.71
CA TYR A 166 15.69 -0.46 6.36
C TYR A 166 15.18 0.98 6.40
N ILE A 167 14.14 1.26 7.19
CA ILE A 167 13.61 2.61 7.38
C ILE A 167 14.69 3.51 7.99
N ALA A 168 15.37 3.06 9.06
CA ALA A 168 16.42 3.83 9.71
C ALA A 168 17.54 4.22 8.73
N ALA A 169 17.94 3.30 7.85
CA ALA A 169 19.00 3.54 6.86
C ALA A 169 18.56 4.44 5.69
N ASN A 170 17.29 4.38 5.27
CA ASN A 170 16.87 4.94 3.97
C ASN A 170 15.84 6.08 4.06
N ALA A 171 15.13 6.25 5.18
CA ALA A 171 13.98 7.16 5.27
C ALA A 171 14.31 8.60 4.88
N THR A 172 15.41 9.16 5.37
CA THR A 172 15.82 10.54 5.05
C THR A 172 16.06 10.73 3.56
N THR A 173 16.72 9.76 2.91
CA THR A 173 17.01 9.82 1.47
C THR A 173 15.74 9.67 0.65
N LEU A 174 14.89 8.70 1.00
CA LEU A 174 13.63 8.44 0.32
C LEU A 174 12.66 9.62 0.47
N ASN A 175 12.55 10.21 1.65
CA ASN A 175 11.72 11.40 1.88
C ASN A 175 12.19 12.58 1.01
N ARG A 176 13.50 12.84 0.95
CA ARG A 176 14.05 13.92 0.11
C ARG A 176 13.80 13.66 -1.38
N PHE A 177 13.92 12.40 -1.81
CA PHE A 177 13.69 11.99 -3.18
C PHE A 177 12.23 12.21 -3.58
N TRP A 178 11.28 11.67 -2.80
CA TRP A 178 9.86 11.76 -3.11
C TRP A 178 9.27 13.15 -2.87
N ALA A 179 9.83 13.96 -1.97
CA ALA A 179 9.41 15.36 -1.79
C ALA A 179 9.64 16.23 -3.04
N LYS A 180 10.58 15.84 -3.92
CA LYS A 180 10.86 16.52 -5.19
C LYS A 180 10.19 15.85 -6.39
N ALA A 181 9.56 14.69 -6.19
CA ALA A 181 8.87 13.99 -7.25
C ALA A 181 7.60 14.76 -7.62
N PRO A 182 7.27 14.93 -8.91
CA PRO A 182 5.99 15.49 -9.32
C PRO A 182 4.88 14.50 -8.96
N THR A 183 4.34 14.61 -7.75
CA THR A 183 3.09 13.94 -7.39
C THR A 183 1.95 14.71 -8.06
N GLN A 184 1.58 14.33 -9.28
CA GLN A 184 0.29 14.70 -9.87
C GLN A 184 -0.83 13.91 -9.17
N LEU A 185 -0.90 14.00 -7.84
CA LEU A 185 -2.13 13.77 -7.12
C LEU A 185 -2.83 15.12 -7.17
N HIS A 186 -3.92 15.23 -7.92
CA HIS A 186 -4.76 16.43 -7.90
C HIS A 186 -5.18 16.72 -6.45
N THR A 187 -4.52 17.68 -5.82
CA THR A 187 -4.72 18.07 -4.44
C THR A 187 -5.75 19.19 -4.35
N SER A 188 -7.02 18.90 -4.69
CA SER A 188 -8.11 19.80 -4.26
C SER A 188 -8.53 19.58 -2.79
N THR A 189 -7.91 18.64 -2.06
CA THR A 189 -8.22 18.39 -0.63
C THR A 189 -7.05 17.82 0.19
N SER A 190 -5.80 18.20 -0.13
CA SER A 190 -4.60 17.73 0.59
C SER A 190 -4.33 18.42 1.94
N THR A 191 -5.37 18.68 2.73
CA THR A 191 -5.20 19.05 4.15
C THR A 191 -5.43 17.88 5.11
N ARG A 192 -5.79 16.67 4.62
CA ARG A 192 -6.00 15.48 5.48
C ARG A 192 -5.02 14.32 5.28
N PHE A 193 -4.19 14.29 4.24
CA PHE A 193 -3.13 13.28 4.10
C PHE A 193 -1.82 13.60 4.84
N GLN A 194 -1.84 14.54 5.79
CA GLN A 194 -0.77 14.70 6.80
C GLN A 194 -0.81 13.60 7.90
N GLY A 195 -1.69 12.61 7.78
CA GLY A 195 -2.00 11.64 8.82
C GLY A 195 -1.11 10.39 8.94
N TYR A 196 -0.31 10.03 7.93
CA TYR A 196 0.64 8.90 8.09
C TYR A 196 1.96 9.37 8.70
N ARG A 197 1.90 9.86 9.95
CA ARG A 197 3.07 9.74 10.82
C ARG A 197 3.25 8.26 11.10
N LEU A 198 4.45 7.72 10.85
CA LEU A 198 4.85 6.42 11.41
C LEU A 198 4.43 6.41 12.89
N PRO A 199 3.70 5.39 13.35
CA PRO A 199 3.21 5.41 14.72
C PRO A 199 4.41 5.50 15.67
N SER A 200 4.23 6.21 16.79
CA SER A 200 5.35 6.64 17.66
C SER A 200 6.20 5.49 18.19
N ASN A 201 5.68 4.26 18.18
CA ASN A 201 6.37 3.01 18.51
C ASN A 201 7.30 2.46 17.40
N TRP A 202 7.43 3.17 16.27
CA TRP A 202 8.35 2.86 15.17
C TRP A 202 9.62 3.73 15.18
N ARG A 203 9.76 4.64 16.16
CA ARG A 203 10.99 5.40 16.42
C ARG A 203 11.82 4.73 17.51
#